data_AF-A0A933RE14-F1
#
_entry.id   AF-A0A933RE14-F1
#
_cell.length_a   1.000
_cell.length_b   1.000
_cell.length_c   1.000
_cell.angle_alpha   90.00
_cell.angle_beta   90.00
_cell.angle_gamma   90.00
#
_symmetry.space_group_name_H-M   'P 1'
#
loop_
_entity.id
_entity.type
_entity.pdbx_description
1 polymer ?
#
loop_
_entity_poly.entity_id
_entity_poly.type
_entity_poly.pdbx_seq_one_letter_code
_entity_poly.pdbx_strand_id
1 'polypeptide(L)'
;MSPLRLPWRRRAQPPGDLACQELVELVTDYLEGALPERDRARFEEHVSMCEGCAAYVEQLRQTLSVLGRLEPEDLSPEAERELLDAFRQWKREEQSDGPS
;
A
#
# COMPACT_ATOMS: atom_id res chain seq x y z
N MET A 1 19.23 35.38 1.33
CA MET A 1 18.73 35.25 2.72
C MET A 1 18.07 33.89 2.86
N SER A 2 18.33 33.23 3.98
CA SER A 2 18.46 31.78 4.16
C SER A 2 17.23 30.90 3.80
N PRO A 3 17.41 29.71 3.19
CA PRO A 3 16.35 28.72 3.12
C PRO A 3 16.10 28.17 4.53
N LEU A 4 14.87 28.31 5.02
CA LEU A 4 14.44 27.73 6.29
C LEU A 4 14.48 26.20 6.20
N ARG A 5 15.62 25.61 6.57
CA ARG A 5 15.72 24.19 6.86
C ARG A 5 15.12 23.95 8.24
N LEU A 6 13.91 23.40 8.26
CA LEU A 6 13.19 23.06 9.48
C LEU A 6 13.91 21.92 10.24
N PRO A 7 14.03 22.00 11.57
CA PRO A 7 14.91 21.15 12.39
C PRO A 7 14.46 19.68 12.56
N TRP A 8 13.32 19.28 11.99
CA TRP A 8 12.79 17.92 12.13
C TRP A 8 13.24 16.95 11.03
N ARG A 9 13.98 17.43 10.01
CA ARG A 9 14.22 16.68 8.77
C ARG A 9 15.25 15.55 8.82
N ARG A 10 15.86 15.24 9.97
CA ARG A 10 16.73 14.06 10.16
C ARG A 10 16.70 13.61 11.61
N ARG A 11 15.83 12.66 11.95
CA ARG A 11 16.25 11.62 12.90
C ARG A 11 17.04 10.61 12.06
N ALA A 12 18.37 10.68 12.16
CA ALA A 12 19.22 9.63 11.63
C ALA A 12 18.95 8.38 12.48
N GLN A 13 18.25 7.44 11.88
CA GLN A 13 17.88 6.16 12.46
C GLN A 13 19.16 5.29 12.54
N PRO A 14 19.34 4.44 13.58
CA PRO A 14 20.47 3.51 13.66
C PRO A 14 20.57 2.63 12.40
N PRO A 15 21.78 2.20 11.99
CA PRO A 15 21.98 1.37 10.80
C PRO A 15 21.23 0.04 10.94
N GLY A 16 20.14 -0.13 10.19
CA GLY A 16 19.28 -1.32 10.18
C GLY A 16 17.81 -0.97 9.91
N ASP A 17 17.36 0.15 10.45
CA ASP A 17 15.99 0.64 10.33
C ASP A 17 15.85 1.60 9.12
N LEU A 18 14.69 1.59 8.49
CA LEU A 18 14.38 2.43 7.32
C LEU A 18 14.34 3.93 7.71
N ALA A 19 14.93 4.83 6.91
CA ALA A 19 14.75 6.26 7.11
C ALA A 19 13.44 6.76 6.47
N CYS A 20 12.85 7.86 6.99
CA CYS A 20 11.61 8.42 6.41
C CYS A 20 11.76 8.79 4.92
N GLN A 21 12.94 9.19 4.47
CA GLN A 21 13.17 9.50 3.05
C GLN A 21 13.13 8.23 2.19
N GLU A 22 13.77 7.15 2.64
CA GLU A 22 13.77 5.86 1.95
C GLU A 22 12.35 5.26 1.93
N LEU A 23 11.55 5.46 2.99
CA LEU A 23 10.14 5.09 3.01
C LEU A 23 9.35 5.74 1.88
N VAL A 24 9.52 7.04 1.71
CA VAL A 24 8.83 7.81 0.67
C VAL A 24 9.21 7.31 -0.73
N GLU A 25 10.44 6.83 -0.92
CA GLU A 25 10.89 6.25 -2.19
C GLU A 25 10.28 4.86 -2.44
N LEU A 26 9.99 4.08 -1.39
CA LEU A 26 9.42 2.72 -1.49
C LEU A 26 7.89 2.67 -1.46
N VAL A 27 7.21 3.80 -1.21
CA VAL A 27 5.77 3.79 -0.92
C VAL A 27 4.90 3.31 -2.08
N THR A 28 5.30 3.58 -3.32
CA THR A 28 4.57 3.12 -4.51
C THR A 28 4.64 1.60 -4.61
N ASP A 29 5.86 1.04 -4.57
CA ASP A 29 6.06 -0.41 -4.59
C ASP A 29 5.35 -1.11 -3.42
N TYR A 30 5.28 -0.47 -2.25
CA TYR A 30 4.53 -1.00 -1.11
C TYR A 30 3.02 -1.06 -1.41
N LEU A 31 2.45 0.02 -1.95
CA LEU A 31 1.01 0.12 -2.26
C LEU A 31 0.61 -0.81 -3.41
N GLU A 32 1.53 -1.08 -4.34
CA GLU A 32 1.33 -2.00 -5.47
C GLU A 32 1.66 -3.46 -5.13
N GLY A 33 2.19 -3.73 -3.93
CA GLY A 33 2.58 -5.08 -3.52
C GLY A 33 3.83 -5.63 -4.23
N ALA A 34 4.67 -4.74 -4.76
CA ALA A 34 5.89 -5.07 -5.51
C ALA A 34 7.16 -5.15 -4.63
N LEU A 35 7.07 -4.78 -3.34
CA LEU A 35 8.22 -4.88 -2.43
C LEU A 35 8.58 -6.33 -2.09
N PRO A 36 9.88 -6.68 -2.08
CA PRO A 36 10.35 -7.92 -1.46
C PRO A 36 9.94 -8.00 0.01
N GLU A 37 9.64 -9.20 0.50
CA GLU A 37 9.15 -9.45 1.88
C GLU A 37 10.00 -8.77 2.97
N ARG A 38 11.33 -8.80 2.81
CA ARG A 38 12.25 -8.17 3.76
C ARG A 38 12.07 -6.65 3.84
N ASP A 39 11.87 -6.00 2.70
CA ASP A 39 11.73 -4.54 2.64
C ASP A 39 10.32 -4.12 3.04
N ARG A 40 9.32 -4.95 2.74
CA ARG A 40 7.96 -4.80 3.25
C ARG A 40 7.93 -4.79 4.79
N ALA A 41 8.59 -5.75 5.44
CA ALA A 41 8.64 -5.83 6.89
C ALA A 41 9.28 -4.57 7.51
N ARG A 42 10.39 -4.09 6.95
CA ARG A 42 11.06 -2.85 7.40
C ARG A 42 10.19 -1.60 7.18
N PHE A 43 9.44 -1.57 6.08
CA PHE A 43 8.48 -0.51 5.79
C PHE A 43 7.36 -0.47 6.83
N GLU A 44 6.73 -1.61 7.10
CA GLU A 44 5.63 -1.73 8.06
C GLU A 44 6.09 -1.40 9.50
N GLU A 45 7.27 -1.87 9.90
CA GLU A 45 7.89 -1.52 11.17
C GLU A 45 8.07 0.00 11.31
N HIS A 46 8.62 0.66 10.29
CA HIS A 46 8.79 2.12 10.32
C HIS A 46 7.45 2.86 10.41
N VAL A 47 6.45 2.45 9.62
CA VAL A 47 5.11 3.05 9.67
C VAL A 47 4.49 2.92 11.07
N SER A 48 4.70 1.79 11.75
CA SER A 48 4.16 1.56 13.09
C SER A 48 4.76 2.48 14.17
N MET A 49 5.99 2.97 13.97
CA MET A 49 6.71 3.80 14.94
C MET A 49 6.80 5.29 14.56
N CYS A 50 6.40 5.66 13.34
CA CYS A 50 6.51 7.03 12.84
C CYS A 50 5.15 7.58 12.39
N GLU A 51 4.54 8.41 13.24
CA GLU A 51 3.24 9.06 12.95
C GLU A 51 3.24 9.84 11.63
N GLY A 52 4.35 10.49 11.28
CA GLY A 52 4.47 11.25 10.03
C GLY A 52 4.42 10.36 8.78
N CYS A 53 5.08 9.21 8.81
CA CYS A 53 5.04 8.25 7.71
C CYS A 53 3.70 7.51 7.66
N ALA A 54 3.07 7.21 8.81
CA ALA A 54 1.72 6.67 8.85
C ALA A 54 0.70 7.61 8.18
N ALA A 55 0.73 8.90 8.52
CA ALA A 55 -0.12 9.90 7.90
C ALA A 55 0.17 10.05 6.39
N TYR A 56 1.45 9.99 5.98
CA TYR A 56 1.84 10.07 4.58
C TYR A 56 1.31 8.90 3.74
N VAL A 57 1.44 7.67 4.23
CA VAL A 57 0.92 6.48 3.55
C VAL A 57 -0.61 6.57 3.43
N GLU A 58 -1.30 7.02 4.47
CA GLU A 58 -2.76 7.19 4.43
C GLU A 58 -3.19 8.24 3.39
N GLN A 59 -2.48 9.36 3.30
CA GLN A 59 -2.74 10.36 2.26
C GLN A 59 -2.61 9.78 0.85
N LEU A 60 -1.61 8.93 0.60
CA LEU A 60 -1.44 8.28 -0.69
C LEU A 60 -2.55 7.27 -0.97
N ARG A 61 -2.99 6.49 0.02
CA ARG A 61 -4.16 5.60 -0.13
C ARG A 61 -5.41 6.37 -0.51
N GLN A 62 -5.65 7.53 0.12
CA GLN A 62 -6.78 8.40 -0.23
C GLN A 62 -6.65 8.93 -1.66
N THR A 63 -5.45 9.34 -2.07
CA THR A 63 -5.18 9.80 -3.44
C THR A 63 -5.48 8.69 -4.45
N LEU A 64 -5.00 7.46 -4.19
CA LEU A 64 -5.29 6.30 -5.03
C LEU A 64 -6.78 5.95 -5.04
N SER A 65 -7.49 6.08 -3.92
CA SER A 65 -8.94 5.84 -3.89
C SER A 65 -9.72 6.86 -4.71
N VAL A 66 -9.27 8.12 -4.78
CA VAL A 66 -9.90 9.16 -5.62
C VAL A 66 -9.60 8.92 -7.10
N LEU A 67 -8.36 8.56 -7.43
CA LEU A 67 -7.93 8.31 -8.82
C LEU A 67 -8.38 6.95 -9.36
N GLY A 68 -8.52 5.96 -8.49
CA GLY A 68 -8.87 4.57 -8.80
C GLY A 68 -10.37 4.28 -8.71
N ARG A 69 -11.24 5.31 -8.76
CA ARG A 69 -12.68 5.08 -8.88
C ARG A 69 -12.96 4.57 -10.29
N LEU A 70 -13.18 3.27 -10.39
CA LEU A 70 -14.00 2.68 -11.43
C LEU A 70 -15.43 2.71 -10.90
N GLU A 71 -16.30 3.51 -11.51
CA GLU A 71 -17.73 3.40 -11.26
C GLU A 71 -18.26 2.15 -11.98
N PRO A 72 -19.37 1.53 -11.55
CA PRO A 72 -19.97 0.40 -12.25
C PRO A 72 -20.19 0.65 -13.75
N GLU A 73 -20.41 1.91 -14.13
CA GLU A 73 -20.55 2.38 -15.51
C GLU A 73 -19.24 2.35 -16.31
N ASP A 74 -18.09 2.31 -15.65
CA ASP A 74 -16.77 2.15 -16.30
C ASP A 74 -16.50 0.69 -16.69
N LEU A 75 -17.28 -0.27 -16.18
CA LEU A 75 -17.20 -1.68 -16.56
C LEU A 75 -18.19 -1.98 -17.69
N SER A 76 -17.73 -2.74 -18.68
CA SER A 76 -18.66 -3.33 -19.63
C SER A 76 -19.49 -4.44 -18.93
N PRO A 77 -20.74 -4.67 -19.34
CA PRO A 77 -21.55 -5.77 -18.81
C PRO A 77 -20.89 -7.15 -19.02
N GLU A 78 -20.03 -7.31 -20.03
CA GLU A 78 -19.21 -8.50 -20.25
C GLU A 78 -18.19 -8.68 -19.13
N ALA A 79 -17.38 -7.65 -18.87
CA ALA A 79 -16.33 -7.69 -17.84
C ALA A 79 -16.91 -7.90 -16.43
N GLU A 80 -18.04 -7.26 -16.13
CA GLU A 80 -18.74 -7.46 -14.84
C GLU A 80 -19.17 -8.92 -14.64
N ARG A 81 -19.78 -9.54 -15.66
CA ARG A 81 -20.20 -10.95 -15.61
C ARG A 81 -19.01 -11.88 -15.42
N GLU A 82 -17.94 -11.68 -16.18
CA GLU A 82 -16.72 -12.50 -16.07
C GLU A 82 -16.09 -12.41 -14.68
N LEU A 83 -15.99 -11.21 -14.11
CA LEU A 83 -15.46 -11.00 -12.76
C LEU A 83 -16.31 -11.68 -11.68
N LEU A 84 -17.64 -11.54 -11.76
CA LEU A 84 -18.56 -12.17 -10.81
C LEU A 84 -18.49 -13.70 -10.88
N ASP A 85 -18.35 -14.26 -12.08
CA ASP A 85 -18.23 -15.70 -12.27
C ASP A 85 -16.89 -16.24 -11.76
N ALA A 86 -15.80 -15.50 -11.94
CA ALA A 86 -14.49 -15.82 -11.36
C ALA A 86 -14.55 -15.85 -9.82
N PHE A 87 -15.13 -14.84 -9.17
CA PHE A 87 -15.27 -14.82 -7.70
C PHE A 87 -16.16 -15.96 -7.18
N ARG A 88 -17.25 -16.28 -7.90
CA ARG A 88 -18.13 -17.41 -7.55
C ARG A 88 -17.41 -18.74 -7.64
N GLN A 89 -16.55 -18.93 -8.63
CA GLN A 89 -15.76 -20.15 -8.79
C GLN A 89 -14.74 -20.30 -7.66
N TRP A 90 -13.97 -19.25 -7.37
CA TRP A 90 -13.02 -19.24 -6.27
C TRP A 90 -13.68 -19.59 -4.92
N LYS A 91 -14.85 -19.02 -4.62
CA LYS A 91 -15.60 -19.36 -3.39
C LYS A 91 -16.03 -20.82 -3.31
N ARG A 92 -16.28 -21.50 -4.43
CA ARG A 92 -16.61 -22.94 -4.45
C ARG A 92 -15.38 -23.79 -4.20
N GLU A 93 -14.24 -23.38 -4.77
CA GLU A 93 -12.95 -24.06 -4.60
C GLU A 93 -12.46 -23.99 -3.14
N GLU A 94 -12.60 -22.84 -2.47
CA GLU A 94 -12.28 -22.68 -1.05
C GLU A 94 -13.16 -23.55 -0.12
N GLN A 95 -14.40 -23.86 -0.55
CA GLN A 95 -15.32 -24.72 0.21
C GLN A 95 -15.07 -26.22 -0.03
N SER A 96 -14.38 -26.58 -1.11
CA SER A 96 -14.02 -27.98 -1.43
C SER A 96 -12.73 -28.47 -0.75
N ASP A 97 -11.96 -27.59 -0.11
CA ASP A 97 -10.72 -27.91 0.64
C ASP A 97 -10.89 -27.91 2.18
N GLY A 98 -12.13 -28.04 2.69
CA GLY A 98 -12.38 -28.18 4.13
C GLY A 98 -11.82 -29.50 4.70
N PRO A 99 -11.15 -29.51 5.88
CA PRO A 99 -10.41 -30.67 6.35
C PRO A 99 -11.36 -31.81 6.76
N SER A 100 -11.09 -33.01 6.24
CA SER A 100 -11.51 -34.28 6.89
C SER A 100 -10.71 -34.53 8.16
#